data_AF-A0A2E5EKL2-F1
#
_entry.id   AF-A0A2E5EKL2-F1
#
_cell.length_a   1.000
_cell.length_b   1.000
_cell.length_c   1.000
_cell.angle_alpha   90.00
_cell.angle_beta   90.00
_cell.angle_gamma   90.00
#
_symmetry.space_group_name_H-M   'P 1'
#
loop_
_entity.id
_entity.type
_entity.pdbx_description
1 polymer ?
#
loop_
_entity_poly.entity_id
_entity_poly.type
_entity_poly.pdbx_seq_one_letter_code
_entity_poly.pdbx_strand_id
1 'polypeptide(L)'
;MRYRSGSNAVSVQWEYLDAVRKTCALDSDDARWTVEEWEKALEDLMVDPLRCRDRLDWPAKHALLTEFQKAQGLNPDDPWLLSLDLEYHRLDLDVGLYFGLEQSGSIQCVPSEATDFLLRPAWCAIPPLPVPGQ
;
A
#
# COMPACT_ATOMS: atom_id res chain seq x y z
N MET A 1 2.30 14.27 -23.52
CA MET A 1 3.13 13.15 -24.03
C MET A 1 2.17 12.04 -24.44
N ARG A 2 2.07 11.67 -25.73
CA ARG A 2 1.15 10.59 -26.15
C ARG A 2 1.83 9.24 -25.90
N TYR A 3 1.45 8.55 -24.84
CA TYR A 3 1.80 7.14 -24.61
C TYR A 3 1.18 6.30 -25.72
N ARG A 4 1.93 6.02 -26.79
CA ARG A 4 1.43 5.18 -27.87
C ARG A 4 2.54 4.29 -28.41
N SER A 5 2.59 3.06 -27.91
CA SER A 5 3.01 1.83 -28.61
C SER A 5 2.87 0.63 -27.66
N GLY A 6 1.64 0.16 -27.45
CA GLY A 6 1.34 -1.07 -26.69
C GLY A 6 0.21 -0.90 -25.68
N SER A 7 -0.86 -1.69 -25.84
CA SER A 7 -1.96 -1.79 -24.87
C SER A 7 -1.52 -2.66 -23.69
N ASN A 8 -0.74 -2.10 -22.76
CA ASN A 8 -0.52 -2.72 -21.46
C ASN A 8 -1.54 -2.17 -20.45
N ALA A 9 -1.66 -2.82 -19.29
CA ALA A 9 -2.62 -2.44 -18.26
C ALA A 9 -2.48 -0.97 -17.82
N VAL A 10 -1.25 -0.48 -17.68
CA VAL A 10 -0.96 0.89 -17.25
C VAL A 10 -1.37 1.91 -18.32
N SER A 11 -1.11 1.63 -19.60
CA SER A 11 -1.55 2.48 -20.72
C SER A 11 -3.08 2.65 -20.73
N VAL A 12 -3.84 1.58 -20.45
CA VAL A 12 -5.30 1.65 -20.36
C VAL A 12 -5.74 2.54 -19.19
N GLN A 13 -5.08 2.43 -18.03
CA GLN A 13 -5.39 3.29 -16.89
C GLN A 13 -5.10 4.77 -17.17
N TRP A 14 -4.03 5.09 -17.91
CA TRP A 14 -3.77 6.45 -18.38
C TRP A 14 -4.89 6.99 -19.28
N GLU A 15 -5.43 6.17 -20.18
CA GLU A 15 -6.57 6.58 -21.03
C GLU A 15 -7.83 6.89 -20.19
N TYR A 16 -8.09 6.11 -19.14
CA TYR A 16 -9.18 6.38 -18.22
C TYR A 16 -8.95 7.63 -17.37
N LEU A 17 -7.75 7.83 -16.83
CA LEU A 17 -7.39 9.04 -16.09
C LEU A 17 -7.59 10.29 -16.95
N ASP A 18 -7.16 10.23 -18.21
CA ASP A 18 -7.38 11.27 -19.22
C ASP A 18 -8.87 11.53 -19.49
N ALA A 19 -9.69 10.48 -19.52
CA ALA A 19 -11.13 10.60 -19.70
C ALA A 19 -11.78 11.29 -18.49
N VAL A 20 -11.47 10.84 -17.27
CA VAL A 20 -11.99 11.42 -16.01
C VAL A 20 -11.66 12.90 -15.92
N ARG A 21 -10.42 13.30 -16.24
CA ARG A 21 -10.01 14.72 -16.26
C ARG A 21 -10.81 15.58 -17.24
N LYS A 22 -11.32 15.00 -18.33
CA LYS A 22 -12.07 15.70 -19.37
C LYS A 22 -13.57 15.74 -19.10
N THR A 23 -14.11 14.73 -18.40
CA THR A 23 -15.56 14.52 -18.32
C THR A 23 -16.15 14.65 -16.92
N CYS A 24 -15.36 14.44 -15.87
CA CYS A 24 -15.85 14.50 -14.49
C CYS A 24 -15.65 15.90 -13.89
N ALA A 25 -16.60 16.32 -13.05
CA ALA A 25 -16.43 17.48 -12.18
C ALA A 25 -15.56 17.08 -10.98
N LEU A 26 -14.48 17.82 -10.73
CA LEU A 26 -13.50 17.56 -9.67
C LEU A 26 -13.59 18.65 -8.59
N ASP A 27 -14.82 18.90 -8.15
CA ASP A 27 -15.13 20.08 -7.34
C ASP A 27 -14.77 19.89 -5.86
N SER A 28 -14.75 18.63 -5.37
CA SER A 28 -14.32 18.31 -4.01
C SER A 28 -12.81 18.08 -3.90
N ASP A 29 -12.26 18.37 -2.73
CA ASP A 29 -10.85 18.14 -2.41
C ASP A 29 -10.51 16.65 -2.55
N ASP A 30 -11.39 15.75 -2.07
CA ASP A 30 -11.23 14.30 -2.19
C ASP A 30 -11.18 13.83 -3.65
N ALA A 31 -12.01 14.41 -4.53
CA ALA A 31 -12.02 14.04 -5.95
C ALA A 31 -10.72 14.47 -6.64
N ARG A 32 -10.22 15.69 -6.35
CA ARG A 32 -8.93 16.15 -6.88
C ARG A 32 -7.77 15.32 -6.35
N TRP A 33 -7.74 15.08 -5.04
CA TRP A 33 -6.73 14.25 -4.40
C TRP A 33 -6.69 12.84 -5.00
N THR A 34 -7.85 12.21 -5.20
CA THR A 34 -7.95 10.87 -5.80
C THR A 34 -7.35 10.83 -7.21
N VAL A 35 -7.64 11.84 -8.04
CA VAL A 35 -7.08 11.95 -9.40
C VAL A 35 -5.58 12.19 -9.38
N GLU A 36 -5.09 13.00 -8.45
CA GLU A 36 -3.65 13.26 -8.26
C GLU A 36 -2.89 12.02 -7.78
N GLU A 37 -3.41 11.29 -6.79
CA GLU A 37 -2.77 10.05 -6.32
C GLU A 37 -2.83 8.93 -7.37
N TRP A 38 -3.92 8.85 -8.14
CA TRP A 38 -3.98 7.91 -9.26
C TRP A 38 -2.89 8.21 -10.30
N GLU A 39 -2.70 9.48 -10.66
CA GLU A 39 -1.60 9.86 -11.57
C GLU A 39 -0.24 9.46 -11.01
N LYS A 40 0.07 9.82 -9.75
CA LYS A 40 1.35 9.47 -9.11
C LYS A 40 1.59 7.96 -9.10
N ALA A 41 0.57 7.17 -8.78
CA ALA A 41 0.68 5.72 -8.81
C ALA A 41 0.99 5.19 -10.22
N LEU A 42 0.37 5.75 -11.26
CA LEU A 42 0.67 5.36 -12.65
C LEU A 42 2.07 5.78 -13.09
N GLU A 43 2.55 6.95 -12.68
CA GLU A 43 3.93 7.41 -12.94
C GLU A 43 4.96 6.49 -12.28
N ASP A 44 4.73 6.09 -11.04
CA ASP A 44 5.63 5.22 -10.30
C ASP A 44 5.61 3.78 -10.82
N LEU A 45 4.43 3.23 -11.16
CA LEU A 45 4.27 1.90 -11.77
C LEU A 45 5.01 1.77 -13.11
N MET A 46 5.12 2.87 -13.88
CA MET A 46 5.87 2.92 -15.13
C MET A 46 7.39 2.83 -14.92
N VAL A 47 7.89 3.26 -13.76
CA VAL A 47 9.33 3.27 -13.45
C VAL A 47 9.74 1.98 -12.75
N ASP A 48 9.11 1.70 -11.61
CA ASP A 48 9.33 0.50 -10.81
C ASP A 48 8.14 0.32 -9.87
N PRO A 49 7.39 -0.79 -9.95
CA PRO A 49 6.25 -1.00 -9.09
C PRO A 49 6.53 -0.97 -7.59
N LEU A 50 7.76 -1.27 -7.15
CA LEU A 50 8.14 -1.18 -5.74
C LEU A 50 8.19 0.26 -5.22
N ARG A 51 8.18 1.27 -6.09
CA ARG A 51 8.01 2.67 -5.68
C ARG A 51 6.63 2.93 -5.08
N CYS A 52 5.63 2.13 -5.43
CA CYS A 52 4.28 2.19 -4.89
C CYS A 52 4.09 1.35 -3.62
N ARG A 53 5.16 0.81 -3.01
CA ARG A 53 5.08 -0.02 -1.79
C ARG A 53 4.46 0.71 -0.59
N ASP A 54 4.38 2.03 -0.64
CA ASP A 54 3.84 2.89 0.40
C ASP A 54 2.34 3.15 0.25
N ARG A 55 1.70 2.73 -0.85
CA ARG A 55 0.28 3.06 -1.11
C ARG A 55 -0.51 1.97 -1.83
N LEU A 56 0.16 1.00 -2.46
CA LEU A 56 -0.47 -0.16 -3.09
C LEU A 56 -0.17 -1.41 -2.27
N ASP A 57 -1.19 -2.25 -2.08
CA ASP A 57 -1.04 -3.49 -1.29
C ASP A 57 -0.08 -4.49 -1.93
N TRP A 58 -0.19 -4.69 -3.24
CA TRP A 58 0.55 -5.76 -3.90
C TRP A 58 2.07 -5.52 -3.93
N PRO A 59 2.61 -4.28 -4.14
CA PRO A 59 4.05 -4.03 -4.02
C PRO A 59 4.51 -4.04 -2.57
N ALA A 60 3.68 -3.55 -1.63
CA ALA A 60 3.97 -3.61 -0.19
C ALA A 60 4.17 -5.05 0.27
N LYS A 61 3.21 -5.92 -0.05
CA LYS A 61 3.28 -7.34 0.27
C LYS A 61 4.42 -8.04 -0.44
N HIS A 62 4.63 -7.78 -1.73
CA HIS A 62 5.75 -8.36 -2.46
C HIS A 62 7.09 -8.00 -1.81
N ALA A 63 7.27 -6.74 -1.41
CA ALA A 63 8.47 -6.30 -0.68
C ALA A 63 8.64 -7.06 0.64
N LEU A 64 7.59 -7.13 1.47
CA LEU A 64 7.60 -7.83 2.76
C LEU A 64 8.00 -9.31 2.60
N LEU A 65 7.34 -10.03 1.68
CA LEU A 65 7.62 -11.45 1.45
C LEU A 65 9.02 -11.67 0.89
N THR A 66 9.47 -10.82 -0.04
CA THR A 66 10.81 -10.90 -0.64
C THR A 66 11.90 -10.63 0.40
N GLU A 67 11.71 -9.64 1.26
CA GLU A 67 12.64 -9.31 2.35
C GLU A 67 12.72 -10.45 3.35
N PHE A 68 11.57 -11.00 3.77
CA PHE A 68 11.51 -12.15 4.66
C PHE A 68 12.17 -13.39 4.06
N GLN A 69 11.85 -13.71 2.81
CA GLN A 69 12.46 -14.82 2.08
C GLN A 69 13.98 -14.72 2.09
N LYS A 70 14.54 -13.54 1.77
CA LYS A 70 15.98 -13.30 1.76
C LYS A 70 16.59 -13.39 3.15
N ALA A 71 15.92 -12.83 4.16
CA ALA A 71 16.40 -12.84 5.54
C ALA A 71 16.47 -14.26 6.14
N GLN A 72 15.52 -15.12 5.77
CA GLN A 72 15.40 -16.49 6.28
C GLN A 72 16.02 -17.53 5.35
N GLY A 73 16.51 -17.14 4.17
CA GLY A 73 17.10 -18.06 3.19
C GLY A 73 16.11 -19.08 2.62
N LEU A 74 14.84 -18.69 2.46
CA LEU A 74 13.76 -19.61 2.08
C LEU A 74 13.70 -19.84 0.57
N ASN A 75 13.23 -21.03 0.19
CA ASN A 75 12.84 -21.32 -1.18
C ASN A 75 11.62 -20.47 -1.58
N PRO A 76 11.53 -19.96 -2.82
CA PRO A 76 10.33 -19.30 -3.32
C PRO A 76 9.01 -20.04 -3.08
N ASP A 77 9.02 -21.37 -3.08
CA ASP A 77 7.83 -22.22 -2.89
C ASP A 77 7.65 -22.70 -1.42
N ASP A 78 8.36 -22.09 -0.47
CA ASP A 78 8.28 -22.48 0.93
C ASP A 78 6.87 -22.20 1.52
N PRO A 79 6.21 -23.19 2.16
CA PRO A 79 4.90 -23.00 2.78
C PRO A 79 4.83 -21.85 3.79
N TRP A 80 5.97 -21.45 4.36
CA TRP A 80 6.03 -20.35 5.30
C TRP A 80 5.74 -19.00 4.64
N LEU A 81 6.12 -18.82 3.36
CA LEU A 81 5.78 -17.61 2.58
C LEU A 81 4.27 -17.54 2.30
N LEU A 82 3.63 -18.68 2.05
CA LEU A 82 2.17 -18.76 1.92
C LEU A 82 1.47 -18.37 3.24
N SER A 83 2.00 -18.85 4.37
CA SER A 83 1.48 -18.47 5.68
C SER A 83 1.56 -16.96 5.91
N LEU A 84 2.66 -16.31 5.48
CA LEU A 84 2.82 -14.86 5.60
C LEU A 84 1.90 -14.07 4.66
N ASP A 85 1.62 -14.57 3.45
CA ASP A 85 0.64 -13.94 2.55
C ASP A 85 -0.77 -13.95 3.18
N LEU A 86 -1.15 -15.04 3.86
CA LEU A 86 -2.40 -15.08 4.63
C LEU A 86 -2.37 -14.12 5.82
N GLU A 87 -1.24 -14.08 6.54
CA GLU A 87 -1.05 -13.22 7.70
C GLU A 87 -1.17 -11.73 7.36
N TYR A 88 -0.71 -11.34 6.17
CA TYR A 88 -0.79 -9.98 5.67
C TYR A 88 -2.23 -9.43 5.68
N HIS A 89 -3.22 -10.25 5.33
CA HIS A 89 -4.62 -9.83 5.24
C HIS A 89 -5.42 -10.06 6.53
N ARG A 90 -4.76 -10.43 7.63
CA ARG A 90 -5.46 -10.63 8.89
C ARG A 90 -6.00 -9.28 9.38
N LEU A 91 -7.31 -9.24 9.64
CA LEU A 91 -8.03 -8.03 10.06
C LEU A 91 -7.86 -7.66 11.54
N ASP A 92 -7.10 -8.46 12.28
CA ASP A 92 -6.78 -8.17 13.68
C ASP A 92 -5.68 -7.10 13.73
N LEU A 93 -6.01 -5.94 14.31
CA LEU A 93 -5.16 -4.75 14.34
C LEU A 93 -3.86 -4.95 15.11
N ASP A 94 -3.83 -5.89 16.05
CA ASP A 94 -2.69 -6.12 16.95
C ASP A 94 -1.67 -7.10 16.36
N VAL A 95 -2.09 -7.92 15.39
CA VAL A 95 -1.25 -9.00 14.82
C VAL A 95 -1.17 -9.01 13.30
N GLY A 96 -2.07 -8.31 12.59
CA GLY A 96 -2.06 -8.26 11.12
C GLY A 96 -0.83 -7.52 10.59
N LEU A 97 -0.10 -8.15 9.65
CA LEU A 97 1.16 -7.57 9.17
C LEU A 97 0.94 -6.25 8.41
N TYR A 98 -0.20 -6.08 7.72
CA TYR A 98 -0.55 -4.81 7.10
C TYR A 98 -0.56 -3.67 8.13
N PHE A 99 -1.25 -3.86 9.26
CA PHE A 99 -1.34 -2.86 10.32
C PHE A 99 0.02 -2.60 10.97
N GLY A 100 0.91 -3.61 11.03
CA GLY A 100 2.30 -3.40 11.43
C GLY A 100 3.07 -2.47 10.48
N LEU A 101 2.86 -2.60 9.17
CA LEU A 101 3.47 -1.71 8.16
C LEU A 101 2.89 -0.29 8.25
N GLU A 102 1.58 -0.16 8.42
CA GLU A 102 0.91 1.13 8.61
C GLU A 102 1.41 1.85 9.88
N GLN A 103 1.44 1.16 11.02
CA GLN A 103 1.90 1.71 12.30
C GLN A 103 3.37 2.12 12.29
N SER A 104 4.21 1.48 11.47
CA SER A 104 5.61 1.86 11.29
C SER A 104 5.82 3.02 10.30
N GLY A 105 4.74 3.55 9.70
CA GLY A 105 4.80 4.62 8.70
C GLY A 105 5.26 4.15 7.33
N SER A 106 5.24 2.84 7.07
CA SER A 106 5.62 2.27 5.78
C SER A 106 4.48 2.33 4.75
N ILE A 107 3.23 2.51 5.21
CA ILE A 107 2.03 2.70 4.37
C ILE A 107 1.45 4.10 4.64
N GLN A 108 1.05 4.79 3.58
CA GLN A 108 0.37 6.06 3.61
C GLN A 108 -1.13 5.84 3.82
N CYS A 109 -1.71 6.50 4.83
CA CYS A 109 -3.15 6.50 5.03
C CYS A 109 -3.84 7.47 4.07
N VAL A 110 -5.08 7.16 3.71
CA VAL A 110 -5.94 8.09 2.97
C VAL A 110 -6.26 9.29 3.87
N PRO A 111 -6.17 10.56 3.39
CA PRO A 111 -6.36 11.75 4.22
C PRO A 111 -7.70 11.79 4.96
N SER A 112 -8.78 11.32 4.32
CA SER A 112 -10.11 11.26 4.95
C SER A 112 -10.14 10.25 6.11
N GLU A 113 -9.46 9.11 5.99
CA GLU A 113 -9.36 8.08 7.02
C GLU A 113 -8.34 8.42 8.11
N ALA A 114 -7.31 9.21 7.81
CA ALA A 114 -6.33 9.68 8.80
C ALA A 114 -6.99 10.47 9.94
N THR A 115 -8.13 11.13 9.65
CA THR A 115 -8.91 11.87 10.64
C THR A 115 -9.73 10.93 11.55
N ASP A 116 -10.17 9.79 11.02
CA ASP A 116 -10.92 8.76 11.76
C ASP A 116 -9.98 7.86 12.59
N PHE A 117 -8.73 7.69 12.15
CA PHE A 117 -7.69 6.94 12.87
C PHE A 117 -7.27 7.59 14.20
N LEU A 118 -7.48 8.90 14.36
CA LEU A 118 -7.31 9.60 15.65
C LEU A 118 -8.43 9.30 16.67
N LEU A 119 -9.50 8.61 16.24
CA LEU A 119 -10.51 8.02 17.12
C LEU A 119 -10.21 6.56 17.49
N ARG A 120 -8.99 6.07 17.21
CA ARG A 120 -8.56 4.76 17.72
C ARG A 120 -8.61 4.78 19.24
N PRO A 121 -9.40 3.88 19.86
CA PRO A 121 -9.49 3.83 21.32
C PRO A 121 -8.12 3.49 21.91
N ALA A 122 -7.79 4.09 23.06
CA ALA A 122 -6.46 4.05 23.68
C ALA A 122 -5.91 2.64 23.97
N TRP A 123 -6.74 1.58 23.88
CA TRP A 123 -6.31 0.19 24.02
C TRP A 123 -5.59 -0.37 22.78
N CYS A 124 -5.66 0.30 21.62
CA CYS A 124 -4.86 -0.02 20.43
C CYS A 124 -3.37 0.41 20.53
N ALA A 125 -2.99 1.09 21.62
CA ALA A 125 -1.59 1.38 21.89
C ALA A 125 -0.94 0.14 22.53
N ILE A 126 -0.06 -0.55 21.80
CA ILE A 126 0.77 -1.62 22.35
C ILE A 126 1.62 -1.02 23.47
N PRO A 127 1.51 -1.49 24.74
CA PRO A 127 2.42 -1.03 25.79
C PRO A 127 3.86 -1.42 25.39
N PRO A 128 4.86 -0.57 25.68
CA PRO A 128 6.25 -0.88 25.33
C PRO A 128 6.63 -2.26 25.89
N LEU A 129 7.23 -3.10 25.03
CA LEU A 129 7.66 -4.44 25.45
C LEU A 129 8.56 -4.33 26.69
N PRO A 130 8.38 -5.19 27.71
CA PRO A 130 9.27 -5.23 28.84
C PRO A 130 10.68 -5.55 28.36
N VAL A 131 11.63 -4.67 28.68
CA VAL A 131 13.04 -4.89 28.39
C VAL A 131 13.52 -6.00 29.32
N PRO A 132 14.06 -7.13 28.82
CA PRO A 132 14.55 -8.18 29.69
C PRO A 132 15.73 -7.66 30.52
N GLY A 133 15.52 -7.49 31.84
CA GLY A 133 16.59 -7.10 32.78
C GLY A 133 16.47 -5.74 33.46
N GLN A 134 15.27 -5.18 33.59
CA GLN A 134 14.95 -4.16 34.61
C GLN A 134 13.90 -4.67 35.58
#